data_AF-A0A2M7G1X5-F1
#
_entry.id   AF-A0A2M7G1X5-F1
#
_cell.length_a   1.000
_cell.length_b   1.000
_cell.length_c   1.000
_cell.angle_alpha   90.00
_cell.angle_beta   90.00
_cell.angle_gamma   90.00
#
_symmetry.space_group_name_H-M   'P 1'
#
loop_
_entity.id
_entity.type
_entity.pdbx_description
1 polymer ?
#
loop_
_entity_poly.entity_id
_entity_poly.type
_entity_poly.pdbx_seq_one_letter_code
_entity_poly.pdbx_strand_id
1 'polypeptide(L)'
;MFKGLEPHNLDQVLELVAVWKNAFLKSPEYFNLSEDAQDESGPVILGFGEYMFSYRSLSPAEWAPDAAQECCLEDFPAHMIAEPNFFESVSPVLVAFFEFLGRERQYLQAKDLSERVSGLKDEITRLSEDPARWSKEKLLIMQATLDGHDLNDLDILVDYARSYEEQFHDLVF
;
A
#
# COMPACT_ATOMS: atom_id res chain seq x y z
N MET A 1 15.47 -17.57 11.86
CA MET A 1 16.02 -16.31 12.41
C MET A 1 16.77 -15.61 11.29
N PHE A 2 16.20 -14.56 10.70
CA PHE A 2 16.88 -13.77 9.67
C PHE A 2 17.72 -12.69 10.35
N LYS A 3 18.82 -13.10 10.98
CA LYS A 3 19.88 -12.17 11.36
C LYS A 3 20.80 -12.03 10.15
N GLY A 4 20.88 -10.83 9.55
CA GLY A 4 22.03 -10.50 8.72
C GLY A 4 21.84 -9.64 7.47
N LEU A 5 20.63 -9.18 7.12
CA LEU A 5 20.45 -8.24 6.00
C LEU A 5 19.43 -7.19 6.41
N GLU A 6 19.91 -6.01 6.82
CA GLU A 6 19.08 -4.79 6.85
C GLU A 6 18.92 -4.35 5.40
N PRO A 7 17.70 -4.33 4.83
CA PRO A 7 17.50 -3.88 3.47
C PRO A 7 17.95 -2.42 3.32
N HIS A 8 18.77 -2.12 2.33
CA HIS A 8 19.29 -0.77 2.07
C HIS A 8 18.71 -0.12 0.81
N ASN A 9 17.86 -0.85 0.08
CA ASN A 9 17.16 -0.37 -1.11
C ASN A 9 15.80 -1.06 -1.23
N LEU A 10 14.97 -0.53 -2.13
CA LEU A 10 13.61 -1.00 -2.33
C LEU A 10 13.57 -2.47 -2.77
N ASP A 11 14.44 -2.89 -3.68
CA ASP A 11 14.47 -4.29 -4.16
C ASP A 11 14.65 -5.28 -3.00
N GLN A 12 15.58 -5.00 -2.08
CA GLN A 12 15.82 -5.84 -0.91
C GLN A 12 14.64 -5.83 0.07
N VAL A 13 13.95 -4.68 0.23
CA VAL A 13 12.72 -4.60 1.03
C VAL A 13 11.66 -5.50 0.42
N LEU A 14 11.42 -5.38 -0.89
CA LEU A 14 10.41 -6.15 -1.59
C LEU A 14 10.72 -7.64 -1.63
N GLU A 15 11.99 -8.04 -1.77
CA GLU A 15 12.40 -9.45 -1.66
C GLU A 15 12.09 -10.02 -0.26
N LEU A 16 12.43 -9.29 0.80
CA LEU A 16 12.15 -9.72 2.18
C LEU A 16 10.65 -9.82 2.43
N VAL A 17 9.90 -8.79 2.05
CA VAL A 17 8.44 -8.75 2.20
C VAL A 17 7.78 -9.84 1.37
N ALA A 18 8.27 -10.13 0.16
CA ALA A 18 7.78 -11.23 -0.67
C ALA A 18 8.00 -12.59 0.00
N VAL A 19 9.14 -12.82 0.66
CA VAL A 19 9.38 -14.04 1.45
C VAL A 19 8.37 -14.15 2.60
N TRP A 20 8.07 -13.06 3.30
CA TRP A 20 7.09 -13.06 4.38
C TRP A 20 5.67 -13.29 3.86
N LYS A 21 5.28 -12.57 2.81
CA LYS A 21 4.01 -12.75 2.09
C LYS A 21 3.83 -14.21 1.67
N ASN A 22 4.79 -14.82 1.00
CA ASN A 22 4.68 -16.20 0.53
C ASN A 22 4.53 -17.23 1.66
N ALA A 23 5.03 -16.91 2.86
CA ALA A 23 4.79 -17.72 4.05
C ALA A 23 3.41 -17.45 4.67
N PHE A 24 2.99 -16.19 4.70
CA PHE A 24 1.67 -15.76 5.15
C PHE A 24 0.53 -16.39 4.33
N LEU A 25 0.64 -16.45 3.01
CA LEU A 25 -0.38 -17.05 2.12
C LEU A 25 -0.60 -18.56 2.36
N LYS A 26 0.19 -19.20 3.23
CA LYS A 26 0.06 -20.61 3.63
C LYS A 26 -0.36 -20.75 5.10
N SER A 27 -0.65 -19.65 5.76
CA SER A 27 -0.89 -19.58 7.20
C SER A 27 -2.38 -19.68 7.54
N PRO A 28 -2.73 -20.11 8.76
CA PRO A 28 -4.11 -20.05 9.24
C PRO A 28 -4.70 -18.64 9.23
N GLU A 29 -3.88 -17.61 9.51
CA GLU A 29 -4.31 -16.21 9.50
C GLU A 29 -4.83 -15.79 8.13
N TYR A 30 -4.15 -16.20 7.04
CA TYR A 30 -4.61 -15.97 5.68
C TYR A 30 -5.92 -16.70 5.37
N PHE A 31 -6.04 -17.98 5.73
CA PHE A 31 -7.25 -18.76 5.45
C PHE A 31 -8.48 -18.29 6.25
N ASN A 32 -8.30 -17.45 7.26
CA ASN A 32 -9.39 -16.83 8.02
C ASN A 32 -9.88 -15.50 7.41
N LEU A 33 -9.18 -14.96 6.40
CA LEU A 33 -9.62 -13.78 5.67
C LEU A 33 -10.83 -14.09 4.77
N SER A 34 -11.60 -13.05 4.45
CA SER A 34 -12.62 -13.13 3.38
C SER A 34 -11.96 -13.40 2.02
N GLU A 35 -12.75 -13.87 1.05
CA GLU A 35 -12.28 -14.14 -0.32
C GLU A 35 -11.63 -12.89 -0.95
N ASP A 36 -12.30 -11.74 -0.89
CA ASP A 36 -11.73 -10.47 -1.39
C ASP A 36 -10.39 -10.12 -0.70
N ALA A 37 -10.30 -10.30 0.63
CA ALA A 37 -9.07 -10.00 1.36
C ALA A 37 -7.96 -11.02 1.08
N GLN A 38 -8.31 -12.27 0.74
CA GLN A 38 -7.34 -13.26 0.28
C GLN A 38 -6.75 -12.88 -1.08
N ASP A 39 -7.60 -12.49 -2.03
CA ASP A 39 -7.18 -12.06 -3.37
C ASP A 39 -6.29 -10.81 -3.30
N GLU A 40 -6.64 -9.86 -2.45
CA GLU A 40 -5.88 -8.62 -2.27
C GLU A 40 -4.68 -8.73 -1.32
N SER A 41 -4.51 -9.87 -0.64
CA SER A 41 -3.44 -10.06 0.36
C SER A 41 -2.05 -9.80 -0.21
N GLY A 42 -1.80 -10.27 -1.44
CA GLY A 42 -0.50 -10.13 -2.08
C GLY A 42 -0.16 -8.67 -2.41
N PRO A 43 -1.00 -7.99 -3.20
CA PRO A 43 -0.86 -6.57 -3.50
C PRO A 43 -0.76 -5.69 -2.26
N VAL A 44 -1.63 -5.87 -1.26
CA VAL A 44 -1.63 -5.06 -0.03
C VAL A 44 -0.29 -5.18 0.72
N ILE A 45 0.20 -6.39 0.93
CA ILE A 45 1.44 -6.61 1.71
C ILE A 45 2.66 -6.03 0.99
N LEU A 46 2.74 -6.20 -0.34
CA LEU A 46 3.85 -5.66 -1.13
C LEU A 46 3.78 -4.14 -1.21
N GLY A 47 2.61 -3.58 -1.46
CA GLY A 47 2.38 -2.13 -1.48
C GLY A 47 2.70 -1.48 -0.13
N PHE A 48 2.34 -2.13 0.98
CA PHE A 48 2.70 -1.63 2.31
C PHE A 48 4.22 -1.59 2.49
N GLY A 49 4.92 -2.67 2.10
CA GLY A 49 6.38 -2.71 2.18
C GLY A 49 7.06 -1.65 1.31
N GLU A 50 6.55 -1.45 0.09
CA GLU A 50 7.01 -0.41 -0.83
C GLU A 50 6.79 0.98 -0.24
N TYR A 51 5.60 1.29 0.23
CA TYR A 51 5.24 2.65 0.67
C TYR A 51 5.92 3.02 1.99
N MET A 52 6.05 2.07 2.92
CA MET A 52 6.85 2.27 4.14
C MET A 52 8.30 2.63 3.81
N PHE A 53 8.88 2.05 2.76
CA PHE A 53 10.23 2.40 2.33
C PHE A 53 10.28 3.73 1.55
N SER A 54 9.47 3.85 0.50
CA SER A 54 9.54 4.96 -0.47
C SER A 54 9.06 6.29 0.10
N TYR A 55 8.02 6.29 0.94
CA TYR A 55 7.42 7.52 1.48
C TYR A 55 7.83 7.81 2.91
N ARG A 56 8.09 6.76 3.71
CA ARG A 56 8.44 6.91 5.13
C ARG A 56 9.92 6.64 5.44
N SER A 57 10.71 6.17 4.47
CA SER A 57 12.13 5.82 4.65
C SER A 57 12.37 4.77 5.75
N LEU A 58 11.42 3.84 5.92
CA LEU A 58 11.48 2.79 6.94
C LEU A 58 11.69 1.42 6.30
N SER A 59 12.76 0.75 6.70
CA SER A 59 12.94 -0.67 6.39
C SER A 59 12.00 -1.53 7.25
N PRO A 60 11.78 -2.82 6.91
CA PRO A 60 10.95 -3.72 7.71
C PRO A 60 11.38 -3.88 9.17
N ALA A 61 12.65 -3.67 9.51
CA ALA A 61 13.11 -3.70 10.91
C ALA A 61 12.67 -2.45 11.71
N GLU A 62 12.35 -1.37 11.01
CA GLU A 62 12.04 -0.04 11.56
C GLU A 62 10.55 0.31 11.49
N TRP A 63 9.69 -0.58 10.95
CA TRP A 63 8.24 -0.32 10.94
C TRP A 63 7.73 -0.07 12.35
N ALA A 64 6.97 1.01 12.48
CA ALA A 64 6.42 1.49 13.74
C ALA A 64 4.90 1.71 13.61
N PRO A 65 4.12 1.59 14.71
CA PRO A 65 2.67 1.72 14.68
C PRO A 65 2.15 3.01 14.05
N ASP A 66 2.71 4.17 14.42
CA ASP A 66 2.27 5.46 13.87
C ASP A 66 2.49 5.53 12.35
N ALA A 67 3.68 5.14 11.89
CA ALA A 67 4.01 5.13 10.47
C ALA A 67 3.15 4.12 9.69
N ALA A 68 2.80 2.98 10.28
CA ALA A 68 1.89 2.02 9.64
C ALA A 68 0.47 2.60 9.48
N GLN A 69 -0.04 3.31 10.48
CA GLN A 69 -1.32 4.01 10.34
C GLN A 69 -1.24 5.10 9.27
N GLU A 70 -0.18 5.91 9.27
CA GLU A 70 0.00 6.96 8.26
C GLU A 70 0.09 6.37 6.85
N CYS A 71 0.81 5.25 6.67
CA CYS A 71 0.82 4.53 5.40
C CYS A 71 -0.59 4.12 4.96
N CYS A 72 -1.41 3.61 5.89
CA CYS A 72 -2.80 3.21 5.62
C CYS A 72 -3.72 4.40 5.30
N LEU A 73 -3.60 5.52 6.01
CA LEU A 73 -4.54 6.63 5.93
C LEU A 73 -4.10 7.76 4.99
N GLU A 74 -2.81 7.84 4.66
CA GLU A 74 -2.25 8.89 3.82
C GLU A 74 -1.72 8.30 2.53
N ASP A 75 -0.77 7.37 2.61
CA ASP A 75 -0.01 6.94 1.42
C ASP A 75 -0.85 6.06 0.48
N PHE A 76 -1.57 5.06 1.02
CA PHE A 76 -2.48 4.23 0.22
C PHE A 76 -3.58 5.07 -0.46
N PRO A 77 -4.37 5.88 0.26
CA PRO A 77 -5.38 6.74 -0.36
C PRO A 77 -4.82 7.72 -1.38
N ALA A 78 -3.65 8.32 -1.11
CA ALA A 78 -3.08 9.35 -1.97
C ALA A 78 -2.49 8.79 -3.26
N HIS A 79 -1.86 7.61 -3.22
CA HIS A 79 -1.02 7.12 -4.31
C HIS A 79 -1.53 5.85 -5.00
N MET A 80 -2.26 4.99 -4.30
CA MET A 80 -2.69 3.72 -4.89
C MET A 80 -3.85 3.94 -5.86
N ILE A 81 -3.74 3.34 -7.03
CA ILE A 81 -4.81 3.24 -8.03
C ILE A 81 -5.24 1.77 -8.05
N ALA A 82 -6.38 1.50 -7.43
CA ALA A 82 -6.92 0.17 -7.28
C ALA A 82 -8.45 0.25 -7.19
N GLU A 83 -9.10 -0.89 -7.35
CA GLU A 83 -10.54 -1.04 -7.17
C GLU A 83 -10.93 -0.91 -5.68
N PRO A 84 -12.20 -0.60 -5.35
CA PRO A 84 -12.64 -0.40 -3.97
C PRO A 84 -12.36 -1.58 -3.04
N ASN A 85 -12.47 -2.82 -3.55
CA ASN A 85 -12.20 -4.05 -2.80
C ASN A 85 -10.76 -4.11 -2.25
N PHE A 86 -9.78 -3.52 -2.95
CA PHE A 86 -8.41 -3.39 -2.46
C PHE A 86 -8.38 -2.57 -1.16
N PHE A 87 -8.95 -1.37 -1.17
CA PHE A 87 -8.95 -0.45 -0.01
C PHE A 87 -9.70 -1.04 1.18
N GLU A 88 -10.83 -1.72 0.91
CA GLU A 88 -11.58 -2.46 1.91
C GLU A 88 -10.78 -3.59 2.56
N SER A 89 -9.81 -4.14 1.84
CA SER A 89 -8.98 -5.26 2.25
C SER A 89 -7.70 -4.84 2.98
N VAL A 90 -7.25 -3.57 2.87
CA VAL A 90 -5.98 -3.10 3.46
C VAL A 90 -5.90 -3.40 4.96
N SER A 91 -6.85 -2.91 5.75
CA SER A 91 -6.86 -3.11 7.21
C SER A 91 -6.92 -4.60 7.61
N PRO A 92 -7.90 -5.41 7.17
CA PRO A 92 -7.99 -6.81 7.59
C PRO A 92 -6.79 -7.65 7.16
N VAL A 93 -6.24 -7.42 5.96
CA VAL A 93 -5.03 -8.11 5.50
C VAL A 93 -3.84 -7.76 6.39
N LEU A 94 -3.60 -6.47 6.66
CA LEU A 94 -2.44 -6.06 7.46
C LEU A 94 -2.54 -6.55 8.91
N VAL A 95 -3.73 -6.56 9.50
CA VAL A 95 -3.98 -7.18 10.82
C VAL A 95 -3.56 -8.64 10.81
N ALA A 96 -4.09 -9.45 9.88
CA ALA A 96 -3.79 -10.87 9.79
C ALA A 96 -2.30 -11.14 9.48
N PHE A 97 -1.70 -10.31 8.64
CA PHE A 97 -0.28 -10.40 8.30
C PHE A 97 0.62 -10.10 9.50
N PHE A 98 0.33 -9.05 10.28
CA PHE A 98 1.11 -8.72 11.47
C PHE A 98 0.93 -9.77 12.57
N GLU A 99 -0.27 -10.30 12.77
CA GLU A 99 -0.50 -11.44 13.68
C GLU A 99 0.35 -12.65 13.30
N PHE A 100 0.37 -13.00 12.01
CA PHE A 100 1.24 -14.04 11.46
C PHE A 100 2.73 -13.77 11.73
N LEU A 101 3.22 -12.55 11.51
CA LEU A 101 4.61 -12.18 11.80
C LEU A 101 4.94 -12.27 13.29
N GLY A 102 4.00 -11.92 14.16
CA GLY A 102 4.11 -12.08 15.61
C GLY A 102 4.28 -13.56 15.98
N ARG A 103 3.48 -14.45 15.39
CA ARG A 103 3.52 -15.90 15.65
C ARG A 103 4.78 -16.58 15.13
N GLU A 104 5.17 -16.34 13.87
CA GLU A 104 6.24 -17.09 13.20
C GLU A 104 7.63 -16.46 13.35
N ARG A 105 7.73 -15.14 13.53
CA ARG A 105 9.00 -14.42 13.39
C ARG A 105 9.44 -13.66 14.63
N GLN A 106 8.68 -13.70 15.72
CA GLN A 106 8.93 -12.89 16.93
C GLN A 106 9.19 -11.43 16.58
N TYR A 107 8.46 -10.91 15.59
CA TYR A 107 8.57 -9.51 15.23
C TYR A 107 8.01 -8.69 16.39
N LEU A 108 8.90 -8.01 17.14
CA LEU A 108 8.58 -7.47 18.46
C LEU A 108 7.41 -6.48 18.45
N GLN A 109 7.28 -5.72 17.36
CA GLN A 109 6.23 -4.71 17.21
C GLN A 109 4.96 -5.25 16.53
N ALA A 110 4.88 -6.55 16.24
CA ALA A 110 3.78 -7.13 15.45
C ALA A 110 2.41 -6.89 16.08
N LYS A 111 2.34 -7.00 17.41
CA LYS A 111 1.11 -6.74 18.15
C LYS A 111 0.68 -5.28 18.03
N ASP A 112 1.62 -4.36 18.28
CA ASP A 112 1.33 -2.93 18.26
C ASP A 112 0.97 -2.44 16.84
N LEU A 113 1.63 -2.98 15.81
CA LEU A 113 1.28 -2.74 14.41
C LEU A 113 -0.14 -3.24 14.09
N SER A 114 -0.47 -4.48 14.46
CA SER A 114 -1.79 -5.06 14.24
C SER A 114 -2.89 -4.24 14.93
N GLU A 115 -2.72 -3.92 16.21
CA GLU A 115 -3.67 -3.10 16.96
C GLU A 115 -3.85 -1.72 16.33
N ARG A 116 -2.77 -1.13 15.80
CA ARG A 116 -2.81 0.23 15.27
C ARG A 116 -3.47 0.35 13.90
N VAL A 117 -3.38 -0.69 13.06
CA VAL A 117 -4.06 -0.72 11.76
C VAL A 117 -5.45 -1.37 11.82
N SER A 118 -5.83 -1.91 12.97
CA SER A 118 -7.13 -2.52 13.19
C SER A 118 -8.27 -1.50 13.12
N GLY A 119 -9.35 -1.86 12.43
CA GLY A 119 -10.54 -1.01 12.34
C GLY A 119 -10.39 0.22 11.43
N LEU A 120 -9.28 0.35 10.70
CA LEU A 120 -9.06 1.47 9.78
C LEU A 120 -9.84 1.35 8.46
N LYS A 121 -10.42 0.17 8.16
CA LYS A 121 -11.10 -0.14 6.89
C LYS A 121 -11.96 1.03 6.38
N ASP A 122 -12.95 1.46 7.16
CA ASP A 122 -13.93 2.45 6.72
C ASP A 122 -13.27 3.81 6.41
N GLU A 123 -12.25 4.18 7.18
CA GLU A 123 -11.53 5.44 6.98
C GLU A 123 -10.60 5.37 5.76
N ILE A 124 -9.93 4.24 5.53
CA ILE A 124 -9.11 4.01 4.33
C ILE A 124 -9.98 4.13 3.08
N THR A 125 -11.12 3.44 3.03
CA THR A 125 -12.06 3.50 1.89
C THR A 125 -12.61 4.92 1.70
N ARG A 126 -13.02 5.59 2.78
CA ARG A 126 -13.52 6.96 2.69
C ARG A 126 -12.46 7.93 2.14
N LEU A 127 -11.21 7.78 2.55
CA LEU A 127 -10.11 8.64 2.10
C LEU A 127 -9.66 8.29 0.68
N SER A 128 -9.73 7.03 0.26
CA SER A 128 -9.35 6.62 -1.09
C SER A 128 -10.31 7.14 -2.17
N GLU A 129 -11.52 7.51 -1.78
CA GLU A 129 -12.56 8.13 -2.62
C GLU A 129 -12.55 9.66 -2.60
N ASP A 130 -11.70 10.31 -1.81
CA ASP A 130 -11.64 11.78 -1.68
C ASP A 130 -10.56 12.37 -2.61
N PRO A 131 -10.92 13.01 -3.73
CA PRO A 131 -9.93 13.57 -4.66
C PRO A 131 -9.07 14.67 -4.06
N ALA A 132 -9.52 15.33 -2.97
CA ALA A 132 -8.71 16.32 -2.26
C ALA A 132 -7.53 15.69 -1.49
N ARG A 133 -7.52 14.37 -1.34
CA ARG A 133 -6.44 13.60 -0.71
C ARG A 133 -5.51 12.92 -1.71
N TRP A 134 -5.86 12.91 -2.99
CA TRP A 134 -5.07 12.23 -4.01
C TRP A 134 -3.83 13.02 -4.37
N SER A 135 -2.75 12.30 -4.67
CA SER A 135 -1.56 12.91 -5.24
C SER A 135 -1.86 13.47 -6.63
N LYS A 136 -1.00 14.36 -7.13
CA LYS A 136 -1.16 14.92 -8.47
C LYS A 136 -1.11 13.82 -9.54
N GLU A 137 -0.22 12.86 -9.33
CA GLU A 137 -0.04 11.71 -10.20
C GLU A 137 -1.31 10.85 -10.25
N LYS A 138 -1.91 10.56 -9.09
CA LYS A 138 -3.19 9.83 -9.03
C LYS A 138 -4.33 10.63 -9.68
N LEU A 139 -4.45 11.92 -9.40
CA LEU A 139 -5.47 12.79 -10.03
C LEU A 139 -5.40 12.74 -11.56
N LEU A 140 -4.19 12.85 -12.09
CA LEU A 140 -3.92 12.79 -13.52
C LEU A 140 -4.31 11.44 -14.11
N ILE A 141 -3.93 10.34 -13.46
CA ILE A 141 -4.26 8.99 -13.92
C ILE A 141 -5.77 8.75 -13.87
N MET A 142 -6.42 9.13 -12.77
CA MET A 142 -7.88 8.99 -12.61
C MET A 142 -8.63 9.82 -13.65
N GLN A 143 -8.16 11.02 -13.98
CA GLN A 143 -8.75 11.82 -15.04
C GLN A 143 -8.56 11.17 -16.42
N ALA A 144 -7.37 10.63 -16.71
CA ALA A 144 -7.14 9.89 -17.96
C ALA A 144 -8.07 8.68 -18.08
N THR A 145 -8.33 7.95 -17.00
CA THR A 145 -9.32 6.85 -16.96
C THR A 145 -10.73 7.33 -17.26
N LEU A 146 -11.16 8.45 -16.66
CA LEU A 146 -12.49 9.04 -16.92
C LEU A 146 -12.64 9.46 -18.38
N ASP A 147 -11.56 9.93 -19.00
CA ASP A 147 -11.52 10.30 -20.42
C ASP A 147 -11.45 9.07 -21.36
N GLY A 148 -11.37 7.86 -20.80
CA GLY A 148 -11.42 6.59 -21.54
C GLY A 148 -10.05 6.09 -22.02
N HIS A 149 -8.95 6.60 -21.46
CA HIS A 149 -7.61 6.13 -21.78
C HIS A 149 -7.28 4.81 -21.07
N ASP A 150 -6.60 3.91 -21.78
CA ASP A 150 -6.09 2.66 -21.22
C ASP A 150 -4.84 2.95 -20.36
N LEU A 151 -4.89 2.56 -19.08
CA LEU A 151 -3.79 2.75 -18.15
C LEU A 151 -2.55 1.90 -18.47
N ASN A 152 -2.69 0.90 -19.35
CA ASN A 152 -1.57 0.09 -19.81
C ASN A 152 -0.82 0.71 -20.99
N ASP A 153 -1.35 1.79 -21.58
CA ASP A 153 -0.69 2.54 -22.64
C ASP A 153 0.09 3.72 -22.04
N LEU A 154 1.36 3.45 -21.70
CA LEU A 154 2.24 4.43 -21.08
C LEU A 154 2.50 5.65 -21.98
N ASP A 155 2.49 5.48 -23.31
CA ASP A 155 2.70 6.59 -24.23
C ASP A 155 1.50 7.56 -24.17
N ILE A 156 0.28 7.02 -24.11
CA ILE A 156 -0.94 7.83 -23.91
C ILE A 156 -0.89 8.58 -22.58
N LEU A 157 -0.51 7.92 -21.48
CA LEU A 157 -0.43 8.58 -20.17
C LEU A 157 0.63 9.68 -20.12
N VAL A 158 1.78 9.49 -20.78
CA VAL A 158 2.85 10.50 -20.88
C VAL A 158 2.39 11.70 -21.70
N ASP A 159 1.75 11.48 -22.85
CA ASP A 159 1.24 12.57 -23.68
C ASP A 159 0.09 13.31 -23.00
N TYR A 160 -0.79 12.58 -22.29
CA TYR A 160 -1.83 13.17 -21.46
C TYR A 160 -1.23 14.07 -20.38
N ALA A 161 -0.21 13.59 -19.66
CA ALA A 161 0.47 14.36 -18.62
C ALA A 161 1.08 15.66 -19.16
N ARG A 162 1.76 15.60 -20.31
CA ARG A 162 2.31 16.81 -20.96
C ARG A 162 1.22 17.81 -21.33
N SER A 163 0.12 17.34 -21.91
CA SER A 163 -0.99 18.22 -22.29
C SER A 163 -1.67 18.86 -21.07
N TYR A 164 -1.73 18.13 -19.95
CA TYR A 164 -2.24 18.62 -18.68
C TYR A 164 -1.33 19.71 -18.11
N GLU A 165 0.00 19.48 -18.08
CA GLU A 165 0.97 20.49 -17.66
C GLU A 165 0.91 21.77 -18.52
N GLU A 166 0.75 21.64 -19.84
CA GLU A 166 0.62 22.78 -20.75
C GLU A 166 -0.68 23.58 -20.53
N GLN A 167 -1.79 22.91 -20.21
CA GLN A 167 -3.09 23.56 -19.92
C GLN A 167 -3.13 24.24 -18.55
N PHE A 168 -2.36 23.75 -17.58
CA PHE A 168 -2.33 24.27 -16.21
C PHE A 168 -1.03 25.04 -15.87
N HIS A 169 -0.24 25.41 -16.89
CA HIS A 169 1.00 26.19 -16.77
C HIS A 169 0.78 27.63 -16.21
N ASP A 170 -0.47 28.08 -16.05
CA ASP A 170 -0.85 29.35 -15.42
C ASP A 170 -1.32 29.22 -13.95
N LEU A 171 -1.26 28.03 -13.35
CA LEU A 171 -1.63 27.78 -11.95
C LEU A 171 -0.50 27.07 -11.18
N VAL A 172 0.72 27.59 -11.29
CA VAL A 172 1.84 27.22 -10.41
C VAL A 172 2.51 28.50 -9.90
N PHE A 173 2.17 28.84 -8.65
CA PHE A 173 2.73 29.84 -7.70
C PHE A 173 3.40 31.11 -8.21
#